data_AF-A0A426XWD9-F1
#
_entry.id   AF-A0A426XWD9-F1
#
_cell.length_a   1.000
_cell.length_b   1.000
_cell.length_c   1.000
_cell.angle_alpha   90.00
_cell.angle_beta   90.00
_cell.angle_gamma   90.00
#
_symmetry.space_group_name_H-M   'P 1'
#
loop_
_entity.id
_entity.type
_entity.pdbx_description
1 polymer ?
#
loop_
_entity_poly.entity_id
_entity_poly.type
_entity_poly.pdbx_seq_one_letter_code
_entity_poly.pdbx_strand_id
1 'polypeptide(L)' 'EAHLRTLAYKKAIARLYTRRLRPWHIVNDNLVLRKVEISDPMYTKGKLASNWEGLYWFIDAVGDRTYMLVMIEGKLLSRT' A
#
# COMPACT_ATOMS: atom_id res chain seq x y z
N GLU A 1 -28.59 -13.30 23.73
CA GLU A 1 -28.03 -14.32 22.81
C GLU A 1 -27.89 -13.88 21.35
N ALA A 2 -28.90 -13.24 20.75
CA ALA A 2 -28.87 -12.82 19.34
C ALA A 2 -27.63 -11.99 18.96
N HIS A 3 -27.26 -11.00 19.80
CA HIS A 3 -26.09 -10.14 19.57
C HIS A 3 -24.76 -10.90 19.54
N LEU A 4 -24.61 -11.94 20.36
CA LEU A 4 -23.40 -12.78 20.39
C LEU A 4 -23.29 -13.62 19.13
N ARG A 5 -24.42 -14.18 18.65
CA ARG A 5 -24.47 -14.92 17.38
C ARG A 5 -24.14 -14.02 16.18
N THR A 6 -24.65 -12.79 16.15
CA THR A 6 -24.33 -11.81 15.11
C THR A 6 -22.84 -11.44 15.11
N LEU A 7 -22.23 -11.25 16.29
CA LEU A 7 -20.80 -10.95 16.39
C LEU A 7 -19.94 -12.13 15.89
N ALA A 8 -20.29 -13.35 16.28
CA ALA A 8 -19.60 -14.56 15.83
C ALA A 8 -19.68 -14.72 14.30
N TYR A 9 -20.85 -14.48 13.71
CA TYR A 9 -21.06 -14.49 12.27
C TYR A 9 -20.19 -13.46 11.54
N LYS A 10 -20.18 -12.21 12.02
CA LYS A 10 -19.32 -11.14 11.45
C LYS A 10 -17.84 -11.49 11.50
N LYS A 11 -17.36 -12.07 12.61
CA LYS A 11 -15.96 -12.51 12.75
C LYS A 11 -15.62 -13.65 11.78
N ALA A 12 -16.52 -14.62 11.60
CA ALA A 12 -16.33 -15.72 10.66
C ALA A 12 -16.24 -15.21 9.21
N ILE A 13 -17.13 -14.29 8.82
CA ILE A 13 -17.09 -13.64 7.51
C ILE A 13 -15.80 -12.85 7.30
N ALA A 14 -15.41 -12.02 8.27
CA ALA A 14 -14.17 -11.26 8.18
C ALA A 14 -12.97 -12.19 7.94
N ARG A 15 -12.86 -13.30 8.69
CA ARG A 15 -11.80 -14.30 8.50
C ARG A 15 -11.79 -14.91 7.10
N LEU A 16 -12.95 -15.20 6.52
CA LEU A 16 -13.05 -15.75 5.16
C LEU A 16 -12.49 -14.77 4.12
N TYR A 17 -12.87 -13.49 4.22
CA TYR A 17 -12.40 -12.45 3.31
C TYR A 17 -10.92 -12.10 3.53
N THR A 18 -10.45 -12.06 4.79
CA THR A 18 -9.07 -11.69 5.11
C THR A 18 -8.08 -12.85 5.04
N ARG A 19 -8.53 -14.09 4.78
CA ARG A 19 -7.68 -15.29 4.80
C ARG A 19 -6.49 -15.23 3.83
N ARG A 20 -6.64 -14.57 2.69
CA ARG A 20 -5.59 -14.43 1.68
C ARG A 20 -4.84 -13.12 1.77
N LEU A 21 -5.27 -12.21 2.66
CA LEU A 21 -4.50 -11.01 2.95
C LEU A 21 -3.26 -11.46 3.72
N ARG A 22 -2.10 -11.32 3.08
CA ARG A 22 -0.83 -11.38 3.78
C ARG A 22 -0.53 -9.96 4.24
N PRO A 23 -0.52 -9.69 5.55
CA PRO A 23 -0.09 -8.40 6.06
C PRO A 23 1.30 -8.10 5.47
N TRP A 24 1.41 -6.97 4.80
CA TRP A 24 2.68 -6.57 4.23
C TRP A 24 3.51 -5.94 5.35
N HIS A 25 4.42 -6.73 5.91
CA HIS A 25 5.36 -6.26 6.92
C HIS A 25 6.46 -5.47 6.22
N ILE A 26 6.22 -4.17 6.03
CA ILE A 26 7.24 -3.26 5.52
C ILE A 26 8.08 -2.80 6.71
N VAL A 27 9.38 -3.09 6.63
CA VAL A 27 10.37 -2.62 7.61
C VAL A 27 11.08 -1.42 6.99
N ASN A 28 11.58 -0.52 7.84
CA ASN A 28 12.48 0.55 7.41
C ASN A 28 13.64 -0.07 6.62
N ASP A 29 14.01 0.55 5.50
CA ASP A 29 14.96 0.03 4.50
C ASP A 29 14.41 -1.05 3.55
N ASN A 30 13.10 -1.33 3.54
CA ASN A 30 12.52 -2.08 2.43
C ASN A 30 12.44 -1.22 1.17
N LEU A 31 12.78 -1.83 0.04
CA LEU A 31 12.65 -1.20 -1.26
C LEU A 31 11.29 -1.52 -1.90
N VAL A 32 10.60 -0.48 -2.34
CA VAL A 32 9.20 -0.52 -2.82
C VAL A 32 9.09 0.16 -4.17
N LEU A 33 8.21 -0.33 -5.04
CA LEU A 33 7.84 0.31 -6.29
C LEU A 33 6.57 1.16 -6.14
N ARG A 34 6.60 2.41 -6.61
CA ARG A 34 5.41 3.28 -6.67
C ARG A 34 4.71 3.14 -8.02
N LYS A 35 3.38 3.00 -7.99
CA LYS A 35 2.56 2.97 -9.21
C LYS A 35 2.61 4.34 -9.89
N VAL A 36 2.88 4.37 -11.19
CA VAL A 36 3.14 5.60 -11.93
C VAL A 36 1.94 6.56 -12.00
N GLU A 37 0.71 6.02 -12.01
CA GLU A 37 -0.51 6.82 -11.95
C GLU A 37 -0.64 7.65 -10.67
N ILE A 38 -0.05 7.18 -9.55
CA ILE A 38 -0.12 7.86 -8.26
C ILE A 38 0.94 8.97 -8.19
N SER A 39 2.00 8.88 -8.99
CA SER A 39 3.13 9.80 -8.93
C SER A 39 3.00 10.96 -9.90
N ASP A 40 2.61 10.69 -11.13
CA ASP A 40 2.38 11.68 -12.15
C ASP A 40 0.96 11.50 -12.71
N PRO A 41 -0.02 12.25 -12.18
CA PRO A 41 -1.39 12.18 -12.68
C PRO A 41 -1.54 12.72 -14.11
N MET A 42 -0.52 13.41 -14.63
CA MET A 42 -0.42 13.85 -16.02
C MET A 42 0.25 12.80 -16.93
N TYR A 43 0.66 11.66 -16.37
CA TYR A 43 1.37 10.60 -17.09
C TYR A 43 0.48 9.88 -18.10
N THR A 44 0.42 10.45 -19.30
CA THR A 44 -0.27 9.90 -20.47
C THR A 44 0.66 8.95 -21.22
N LYS A 45 1.02 7.81 -20.61
CA LYS A 45 1.85 6.82 -21.30
C LYS A 45 1.01 5.72 -21.93
N GLY A 46 1.38 5.33 -23.16
CA GLY A 46 0.65 4.34 -23.94
C GLY A 46 0.58 2.97 -23.28
N LYS A 47 -0.33 2.12 -23.76
CA LYS A 47 -0.68 0.78 -23.21
C LYS A 47 0.50 -0.18 -22.93
N LEU A 48 1.67 0.07 -23.51
CA LEU A 48 2.88 -0.77 -23.39
C LEU A 48 3.96 -0.16 -22.48
N ALA A 49 3.62 0.86 -21.70
CA ALA A 49 4.52 1.47 -20.76
C ALA A 49 4.62 0.71 -19.43
N SER A 50 5.73 0.90 -18.71
CA SER A 50 5.85 0.48 -17.32
C SER A 50 4.74 1.10 -16.46
N ASN A 51 4.08 0.26 -15.66
CA ASN A 51 3.09 0.68 -14.66
C ASN A 51 3.74 1.19 -13.36
N TRP A 52 5.06 1.02 -13.22
CA TRP A 52 5.85 1.37 -12.04
C TRP A 52 6.85 2.47 -12.40
N GLU A 53 6.92 3.50 -11.56
CA GLU A 53 7.75 4.69 -11.77
C GLU A 53 9.23 4.45 -11.45
N GLY A 54 9.51 3.73 -10.36
CA GLY A 54 10.87 3.56 -9.86
C GLY A 54 10.91 2.92 -8.47
N LEU A 55 12.12 2.69 -7.97
CA LEU A 55 12.40 2.08 -6.67
C LEU A 55 12.57 3.14 -5.58
N TYR A 56 11.97 2.89 -4.43
CA TYR A 56 11.90 3.80 -3.29
C TYR A 56 12.24 3.08 -1.99
N TRP A 57 12.95 3.75 -1.09
CA TRP A 57 13.11 3.32 0.29
C TRP A 57 11.86 3.64 1.10
N PHE A 58 11.37 2.65 1.83
CA PHE A 58 10.34 2.84 2.84
C PHE A 58 10.93 3.45 4.12
N ILE A 59 10.36 4.55 4.58
CA ILE A 59 10.77 5.22 5.81
C ILE A 59 9.83 4.94 6.96
N ASP A 60 8.53 5.20 6.77
CA ASP A 60 7.54 5.03 7.85
C ASP A 60 6.10 4.98 7.31
N ALA A 61 5.19 4.45 8.13
CA ALA A 61 3.75 4.50 7.92
C ALA A 61 3.13 5.60 8.78
N VAL A 62 2.62 6.66 8.14
CA VAL A 62 2.01 7.81 8.83
C VAL A 62 0.53 7.57 9.17
N GLY A 63 -0.12 6.60 8.51
CA GLY A 63 -1.50 6.23 8.78
C GLY A 63 -1.94 4.96 8.06
N ASP A 64 -3.21 4.59 8.20
CA ASP A 64 -3.82 3.43 7.56
C ASP A 64 -3.78 3.58 6.03
N ARG A 65 -2.68 3.10 5.41
CA ARG A 65 -2.35 3.10 3.96
C ARG A 65 -1.62 4.34 3.45
N THR A 66 -1.07 5.18 4.32
CA THR A 66 -0.20 6.30 3.92
C THR A 66 1.23 6.02 4.34
N TYR A 67 2.13 6.03 3.37
CA TYR A 67 3.53 5.66 3.56
C TYR A 67 4.45 6.80 3.12
N MET A 68 5.51 7.03 3.89
CA MET A 68 6.58 7.94 3.52
C MET A 68 7.68 7.17 2.79
N LEU A 69 8.02 7.67 1.59
CA LEU A 69 8.98 7.05 0.68
C LEU A 69 10.07 8.05 0.32
N VAL A 70 11.30 7.55 0.18
CA VAL A 70 12.47 8.31 -0.31
C VAL A 70 12.98 7.66 -1.58
N MET A 71 13.31 8.46 -2.60
CA MET A 71 14.01 7.92 -3.77
C MET A 71 15.36 7.35 -3.35
N ILE A 72 15.85 6.31 -4.03
CA ILE A 72 17.18 5.76 -3.77
C ILE A 72 18.27 6.86 -3.80
N GLU A 73 18.07 7.91 -4.60
CA GLU A 73 18.95 9.08 -4.71
C GLU A 73 18.90 10.07 -3.52
N GLY A 74 18.16 9.75 -2.45
CA GLY A 74 18.12 10.54 -1.21
C GLY A 74 17.17 11.75 -1.21
N LYS A 75 16.42 11.96 -2.29
CA LYS A 75 15.39 13.00 -2.34
C LYS A 75 14.08 12.50 -1.73
N LEU A 76 13.61 13.18 -0.67
CA LEU A 76 12.29 12.94 -0.07
C LEU A 76 11.19 13.34 -1.06
N LEU A 77 10.21 12.45 -1.27
CA LEU A 77 9.02 12.81 -2.01
C LEU A 77 8.12 13.69 -1.14
N SER A 78 7.72 14.85 -1.67
CA SER A 78 6.75 15.73 -1.04
C SER A 78 5.38 15.06 -1.00
N ARG A 79 4.73 15.14 0.17
CA ARG A 79 3.36 14.66 0.44
C ARG A 79 2.41 15.11 -0.68
N THR A 80 1.80 14.15 -1.38
CA THR A 80 0.73 14.36 -2.36
C THR A 80 -0.53 13.65 -1.88
#